data_AF-A0A6B2HC72-F1
#
_entry.id   AF-A0A6B2HC72-F1
#
_cell.length_a   1.000
_cell.length_b   1.000
_cell.length_c   1.000
_cell.angle_alpha   90.00
_cell.angle_beta   90.00
_cell.angle_gamma   90.00
#
_symmetry.space_group_name_H-M   'P 1'
#
loop_
_entity.id
_entity.type
_entity.pdbx_description
1 polymer ?
#
loop_
_entity_poly.entity_id
_entity_poly.type
_entity_poly.pdbx_seq_one_letter_code
_entity_poly.pdbx_strand_id
1 'polypeptide(L)' 'MDDKKQDPRLTAIGDKIKRLRLAKGYRSYETFAFDHGLPRVGYGRHEKGANLTMASLLRLLDIHGISLQEFFDDL' A
#
# COMPACT_ATOMS: atom_id res chain seq x y z
N MET A 1 -13.18 -0.04 23.58
CA MET A 1 -11.86 -0.05 22.90
C MET A 1 -12.03 0.78 21.65
N ASP A 2 -11.17 1.77 21.48
CA ASP A 2 -11.35 2.99 20.70
C ASP A 2 -11.66 2.73 19.21
N ASP A 3 -12.87 3.13 18.80
CA ASP A 3 -13.30 3.25 17.41
C ASP A 3 -12.61 4.48 16.78
N LYS A 4 -11.28 4.40 16.62
CA LYS A 4 -10.53 5.43 15.89
C LYS A 4 -10.89 5.30 14.42
N LYS A 5 -11.90 6.07 14.01
CA LYS A 5 -12.26 6.33 12.62
C LYS A 5 -10.97 6.63 11.84
N GLN A 6 -10.47 5.65 11.09
CA GLN A 6 -9.27 5.82 10.27
C GLN A 6 -9.50 7.00 9.32
N ASP A 7 -8.49 7.87 9.19
CA ASP A 7 -8.57 8.99 8.26
C ASP A 7 -8.90 8.45 6.87
N PRO A 8 -9.95 8.96 6.20
CA PRO A 8 -10.39 8.42 4.91
C PRO A 8 -9.29 8.46 3.86
N ARG A 9 -8.33 9.39 3.97
CA ARG A 9 -7.16 9.47 3.08
C ARG A 9 -6.22 8.29 3.26
N LEU A 10 -6.03 7.82 4.50
CA LEU A 10 -5.23 6.61 4.76
C LEU A 10 -5.89 5.37 4.14
N THR A 11 -7.21 5.27 4.23
CA THR A 11 -7.97 4.20 3.59
C THR A 11 -7.84 4.26 2.06
N ALA A 12 -7.94 5.45 1.46
CA ALA A 12 -7.77 5.63 0.02
C ALA A 12 -6.35 5.25 -0.47
N ILE A 13 -5.31 5.66 0.28
CA ILE A 13 -3.92 5.27 0.01
C ILE A 13 -3.76 3.74 0.11
N GLY A 14 -4.33 3.12 1.14
CA GLY A 14 -4.31 1.66 1.30
C GLY A 14 -4.99 0.93 0.14
N ASP A 15 -6.15 1.42 -0.31
CA ASP A 15 -6.85 0.85 -1.47
C ASP A 15 -6.06 1.03 -2.77
N LYS A 16 -5.40 2.18 -2.96
CA LYS A 16 -4.51 2.41 -4.11
C LYS A 16 -3.34 1.42 -4.13
N ILE A 17 -2.66 1.20 -3.00
CA ILE A 17 -1.58 0.21 -2.87
C ILE A 17 -2.09 -1.19 -3.22
N LYS A 18 -3.29 -1.56 -2.76
CA LYS A 18 -3.92 -2.83 -3.09
C LYS A 18 -4.21 -2.97 -4.59
N ARG A 19 -4.70 -1.91 -5.24
CA ARG A 19 -4.92 -1.89 -6.70
C ARG A 19 -3.62 -2.07 -7.47
N LEU A 20 -2.54 -1.41 -7.07
CA LEU A 20 -1.23 -1.55 -7.72
C LEU A 20 -0.72 -3.00 -7.65
N ARG A 21 -0.91 -3.66 -6.51
CA ARG A 21 -0.60 -5.09 -6.36
C ARG A 21 -1.43 -5.96 -7.29
N LEU A 22 -2.74 -5.73 -7.35
CA LEU A 22 -3.64 -6.48 -8.22
C LEU A 22 -3.30 -6.26 -9.70
N ALA A 23 -2.91 -5.03 -10.08
CA ALA A 23 -2.49 -4.69 -11.44
C ALA A 23 -1.22 -5.44 -11.87
N LYS A 24 -0.31 -5.75 -10.94
CA LYS A 24 0.84 -6.64 -11.19
C LYS A 24 0.49 -8.13 -11.23
N GLY A 25 -0.79 -8.51 -11.04
CA GLY A 25 -1.25 -9.90 -11.09
C GLY A 25 -1.15 -10.66 -9.76
N TYR A 26 -0.73 -10.00 -8.67
CA TYR A 26 -0.64 -10.65 -7.37
C TYR A 26 -2.02 -10.68 -6.70
N ARG A 27 -2.60 -11.88 -6.55
CA ARG A 27 -3.86 -12.07 -5.81
C ARG A 27 -3.69 -11.95 -4.30
N SER A 28 -2.54 -12.36 -3.79
CA SER A 28 -2.23 -12.38 -2.35
C SER A 28 -1.16 -11.35 -2.00
N TYR A 29 -1.45 -10.56 -0.96
CA TYR A 29 -0.50 -9.59 -0.39
C TYR A 29 0.73 -10.26 0.19
N GLU A 30 0.59 -11.48 0.69
CA GLU A 30 1.70 -12.29 1.20
C GLU A 30 2.70 -12.67 0.11
N THR A 31 2.20 -13.03 -1.08
CA THR A 31 3.03 -13.35 -2.24
C THR A 31 3.78 -12.12 -2.73
N PHE A 32 3.08 -10.99 -2.88
CA PHE A 32 3.71 -9.71 -3.25
C PHE A 32 4.80 -9.31 -2.25
N ALA A 33 4.47 -9.39 -0.95
CA ALA A 33 5.42 -9.04 0.09
C ALA A 33 6.63 -9.98 0.12
N PHE A 34 6.43 -11.29 -0.11
CA PHE A 34 7.53 -12.25 -0.19
C PHE A 34 8.44 -11.99 -1.40
N ASP A 35 7.86 -11.77 -2.57
CA ASP A 35 8.57 -11.56 -3.83
C ASP A 35 9.42 -10.29 -3.82
N HIS A 36 8.92 -9.23 -3.19
CA HIS A 36 9.62 -7.94 -3.08
C HIS A 36 10.38 -7.71 -1.76
N GLY A 37 10.52 -8.75 -0.94
CA GLY A 37 11.25 -8.69 0.33
C GLY A 37 10.68 -7.68 1.33
N LEU A 38 9.35 -7.56 1.38
CA LEU A 38 8.59 -6.71 2.29
C LEU A 38 8.09 -7.50 3.51
N PRO A 39 7.92 -6.85 4.68
CA PRO A 39 7.31 -7.49 5.83
C PRO A 39 5.81 -7.74 5.58
N ARG A 40 5.41 -9.01 5.45
CA ARG A 40 4.03 -9.46 5.15
C ARG A 40 2.97 -8.80 6.03
N VAL A 41 3.22 -8.77 7.34
CA VAL A 41 2.30 -8.18 8.34
C VAL A 41 2.18 -6.66 8.17
N GLY A 42 3.30 -5.97 7.93
CA GLY A 42 3.30 -4.53 7.71
C GLY A 42 2.56 -4.15 6.44
N TYR A 43 2.87 -4.84 5.34
CA TYR A 43 2.24 -4.61 4.05
C TYR A 43 0.71 -4.82 4.08
N GLY A 44 0.24 -5.93 4.66
CA GLY A 44 -1.20 -6.19 4.80
C GLY A 44 -1.93 -5.18 5.71
N ARG A 45 -1.23 -4.51 6.63
CA ARG A 45 -1.79 -3.40 7.41
C ARG A 45 -1.89 -2.12 6.58
N HIS A 46 -0.88 -1.82 5.76
CA HIS A 46 -0.90 -0.65 4.88
C HIS A 46 -2.04 -0.71 3.86
N GLU A 47 -2.32 -1.88 3.27
CA GLU A 47 -3.49 -2.07 2.40
C GLU A 47 -4.83 -1.85 3.12
N LYS A 48 -4.87 -1.96 4.44
CA LYS A 48 -6.05 -1.68 5.28
C LYS A 48 -6.08 -0.23 5.79
N GLY A 49 -5.23 0.65 5.25
CA GLY A 49 -5.15 2.06 5.65
C GLY A 49 -4.44 2.29 6.99
N ALA A 50 -3.60 1.36 7.44
CA ALA A 50 -2.74 1.64 8.59
C ALA A 50 -1.71 2.71 8.23
N ASN A 51 -1.34 3.53 9.23
CA ASN A 51 -0.34 4.57 9.05
C ASN A 51 0.96 3.95 8.50
N LEU A 52 1.45 4.51 7.39
CA LEU A 52 2.62 4.02 6.67
C LEU A 52 3.62 5.16 6.55
N THR A 53 4.91 4.85 6.68
CA THR A 53 5.95 5.87 6.60
C THR A 53 6.19 6.24 5.14
N MET A 54 6.62 7.48 4.88
CA MET A 54 6.97 7.92 3.53
C MET A 54 8.04 7.03 2.88
N ALA A 55 9.00 6.53 3.66
CA ALA A 55 9.99 5.57 3.16
C ALA A 55 9.37 4.27 2.64
N SER A 56 8.35 3.74 3.33
CA SER A 56 7.61 2.56 2.85
C SER A 56 6.81 2.86 1.60
N LEU A 57 6.21 4.05 1.50
CA LEU A 57 5.50 4.48 0.28
C LEU A 57 6.46 4.52 -0.91
N LEU A 58 7.58 5.24 -0.76
CA LEU A 58 8.59 5.39 -1.81
C LEU A 58 9.10 4.03 -2.29
N ARG A 59 9.40 3.10 -1.36
CA ARG A 59 9.81 1.74 -1.73
C ARG A 59 8.74 0.99 -2.53
N LEU A 60 7.46 1.15 -2.20
CA LEU A 60 6.36 0.57 -2.99
C LEU A 60 6.30 1.20 -4.38
N LEU A 61 6.43 2.52 -4.47
CA LEU A 61 6.44 3.24 -5.73
C LEU A 61 7.60 2.78 -6.63
N ASP A 62 8.81 2.61 -6.09
CA ASP A 62 9.97 2.03 -6.78
C ASP A 62 9.70 0.62 -7.30
N ILE A 63 9.09 -0.25 -6.48
CA ILE A 63 8.70 -1.61 -6.91
C ILE A 63 7.72 -1.56 -8.08
N HIS A 64 6.78 -0.61 -8.05
CA HIS A 64 5.77 -0.42 -9.09
C HIS A 64 6.27 0.38 -10.29
N GLY A 65 7.42 1.05 -10.19
CA GLY A 65 8.00 1.89 -11.24
C GLY A 65 7.15 3.13 -11.53
N ILE A 66 6.44 3.66 -10.54
CA ILE A 66 5.55 4.83 -10.68
C ILE A 66 6.05 5.99 -9.83
N SER A 67 5.76 7.22 -10.26
CA SER A 67 6.10 8.42 -9.48
C SER A 67 5.10 8.69 -8.36
N LEU A 68 5.50 9.52 -7.38
CA LEU A 68 4.58 10.06 -6.36
C LEU A 68 3.39 10.78 -6.98
N GLN A 69 3.64 11.57 -8.04
CA GLN A 69 2.58 12.30 -8.73
C GLN A 69 1.55 11.35 -9.32
N GLU A 70 1.98 10.33 -10.07
CA GLU A 70 1.08 9.32 -10.65
C GLU A 70 0.31 8.53 -9.59
N PHE A 71 0.93 8.29 -8.44
CA PHE A 71 0.25 7.62 -7.34
C PHE A 71 -0.94 8.42 -6.79
N PHE A 72 -0.77 9.73 -6.64
CA PHE A 72 -1.76 10.64 -6.05
C PHE A 72 -2.69 11.32 -7.07
N ASP A 73 -2.47 11.16 -8.37
CA ASP A 73 -3.25 11.81 -9.44
C ASP A 73 -4.75 11.44 -9.40
N ASP A 74 -5.07 10.23 -8.96
CA ASP A 74 -6.41 9.63 -8.95
C ASP A 74 -6.91 9.35 -7.51
N LEU A 75 -6.46 10.15 -6.54
CA LEU A 75 -6.68 9.92 -5.10
C LEU A 75 -7.46 11.05 -4.43
#